data_AF-A0A176RW20-F1
#
_entry.id   AF-A0A176RW20-F1
#
_cell.length_a   1.000
_cell.length_b   1.000
_cell.length_c   1.000
_cell.angle_alpha   90.00
_cell.angle_beta   90.00
_cell.angle_gamma   90.00
#
_symmetry.space_group_name_H-M   'P 1'
#
loop_
_entity.id
_entity.type
_entity.pdbx_description
1 polymer ?
#
loop_
_entity_poly.entity_id
_entity_poly.type
_entity_poly.pdbx_seq_one_letter_code
_entity_poly.pdbx_strand_id
1 'polypeptide(L)'
;MFKDVGMPHVLWDRQGWQKLVHTTDEHGHEKAELVLDDEADKDKAEQYKKDMRNLVNFLEYIGEPAKLQRESLGWKVILFLVIFLGFAYALKKEYWRDVH
;
A
#
# COMPACT_ATOMS: atom_id res chain seq x y z
N MET A 1 7.60 -9.62 10.65
CA MET A 1 7.69 -10.16 12.03
C MET A 1 8.85 -9.45 12.71
N PHE A 2 8.61 -8.75 13.82
CA PHE A 2 9.67 -8.04 14.54
C PHE A 2 10.61 -9.05 15.20
N LYS A 3 11.90 -8.96 14.92
CA LYS A 3 12.91 -9.95 15.32
C LYS A 3 13.27 -9.91 16.81
N ASP A 4 12.90 -8.83 17.52
CA ASP A 4 13.39 -8.51 18.86
C ASP A 4 12.30 -8.37 19.94
N VAL A 5 11.09 -8.90 19.72
CA VAL A 5 10.04 -8.97 20.76
C VAL A 5 9.78 -10.43 21.10
N GLY A 6 10.22 -10.85 22.28
CA GLY A 6 9.96 -12.18 22.85
C GLY A 6 8.53 -12.40 23.35
N MET A 7 7.61 -11.47 23.08
CA MET A 7 6.20 -11.62 23.45
C MET A 7 5.43 -12.31 22.33
N PRO A 8 4.64 -13.36 22.66
CA PRO A 8 3.65 -13.91 21.74
C PRO A 8 2.76 -12.81 21.19
N HIS A 9 2.37 -12.93 19.92
CA HIS A 9 1.47 -11.97 19.28
C HIS A 9 0.20 -11.79 20.13
N VAL A 10 -0.22 -10.56 20.45
CA VAL A 10 -1.32 -10.30 21.40
C VAL A 10 -2.65 -10.94 20.99
N LEU A 11 -2.87 -11.15 19.68
CA LEU A 11 -4.06 -11.82 19.14
C LEU A 11 -3.80 -13.29 18.75
N TRP A 12 -2.78 -13.94 19.32
CA TRP A 12 -2.41 -15.32 19.03
C TRP A 12 -3.58 -16.30 19.20
N ASP A 13 -4.43 -16.09 20.21
CA ASP A 13 -5.63 -16.89 20.49
C ASP A 13 -6.67 -16.85 19.34
N ARG A 14 -6.70 -15.76 18.56
CA ARG A 14 -7.61 -15.60 17.40
C ARG A 14 -7.00 -16.10 16.10
N GLN A 15 -5.67 -16.18 16.03
CA GLN A 15 -4.93 -16.54 14.82
C GLN A 15 -4.77 -18.07 14.66
N GLY A 16 -4.99 -18.84 15.72
CA GLY A 16 -4.71 -20.27 15.77
C GLY A 16 -3.21 -20.54 15.92
N TRP A 17 -2.87 -21.76 16.34
CA TRP A 17 -1.46 -22.17 16.45
C TRP A 17 -0.83 -22.24 15.05
N GLN A 18 0.31 -21.58 14.87
CA GLN A 18 1.05 -21.58 13.61
C GLN A 18 2.42 -22.23 13.80
N LYS A 19 2.73 -23.19 12.96
CA LYS A 19 4.03 -23.85 12.92
C LYS A 19 4.87 -23.22 11.82
N LEU A 20 6.10 -22.87 12.17
CA LEU A 20 7.08 -22.36 11.24
C LEU A 20 7.60 -23.53 10.39
N VAL A 21 7.30 -23.52 9.09
CA VAL A 21 7.81 -24.49 8.12
C VAL A 21 8.82 -23.79 7.23
N HIS A 22 10.03 -24.33 7.18
CA HIS A 22 11.05 -23.89 6.24
C HIS A 22 10.80 -24.59 4.91
N THR A 23 10.35 -23.84 3.90
CA THR A 23 10.26 -24.32 2.52
C THR A 23 11.43 -23.73 1.74
N THR A 24 12.22 -24.59 1.13
CA THR A 24 13.27 -24.19 0.18
C THR A 24 12.64 -24.07 -1.20
N ASP A 25 12.64 -22.87 -1.78
CA ASP A 25 12.22 -22.66 -3.16
C ASP A 25 13.19 -23.35 -4.14
N GLU A 26 12.77 -23.62 -5.38
CA GLU A 26 13.61 -24.18 -6.47
C GLU A 26 14.86 -23.33 -6.82
N HIS A 27 15.04 -22.18 -6.17
CA HIS A 27 16.16 -21.25 -6.36
C HIS A 27 17.05 -21.11 -5.11
N GLY A 28 16.93 -21.99 -4.11
CA GLY A 28 17.84 -22.05 -2.96
C GLY A 28 17.64 -20.95 -1.92
N HIS A 29 16.50 -20.25 -1.96
CA HIS A 29 16.10 -19.31 -0.91
C HIS A 29 15.29 -20.04 0.17
N GLU A 30 15.76 -20.00 1.43
CA GLU A 30 14.95 -20.43 2.58
C GLU A 30 13.80 -19.43 2.80
N LYS A 31 12.57 -19.87 2.52
CA LYS A 31 11.36 -19.17 2.93
C LYS A 31 10.84 -19.82 4.22
N ALA A 32 10.86 -19.06 5.29
CA ALA A 32 10.16 -19.44 6.52
C ALA A 32 8.69 -19.01 6.37
N GLU A 33 7.80 -19.97 6.14
CA GLU A 33 6.37 -19.74 6.05
C GLU A 33 5.66 -20.29 7.30
N LEU A 34 4.73 -19.49 7.82
CA LEU A 34 3.90 -19.85 8.96
C LEU A 34 2.65 -20.57 8.45
N VAL A 35 2.60 -21.88 8.67
CA VAL A 35 1.47 -22.74 8.30
C VAL A 35 0.64 -23.04 9.55
N LEU A 36 -0.67 -23.16 9.39
CA LEU A 36 -1.55 -23.53 10.50
C LEU A 36 -1.21 -24.92 11.02
N ASP A 37 -1.11 -25.07 12.34
CA ASP A 37 -0.80 -26.34 13.01
C ASP A 37 -2.04 -27.25 13.13
N ASP A 38 -3.24 -26.65 13.23
CA ASP A 38 -4.53 -27.37 13.26
C ASP A 38 -5.49 -26.85 12.19
N GLU A 39 -6.14 -27.77 11.50
CA GLU A 39 -7.14 -27.50 10.47
C GLU A 39 -8.44 -26.92 11.04
N ALA A 40 -8.74 -27.22 12.30
CA ALA A 40 -9.92 -26.71 13.02
C ALA A 40 -9.86 -25.19 13.29
N ASP A 41 -8.67 -24.59 13.28
CA ASP A 41 -8.48 -23.16 13.49
C ASP A 41 -8.43 -22.36 12.17
N LYS A 42 -8.61 -23.01 11.00
CA LYS A 42 -8.63 -22.35 9.68
C LYS A 42 -9.63 -21.20 9.61
N ASP A 43 -10.86 -21.43 10.07
CA ASP A 43 -11.92 -20.41 10.03
C ASP A 43 -11.56 -19.20 10.89
N LYS A 44 -10.96 -19.43 12.07
CA LYS A 44 -10.49 -18.35 12.96
C LYS A 44 -9.34 -17.58 12.32
N ALA A 45 -8.38 -18.29 11.72
CA ALA A 45 -7.24 -17.68 11.06
C ALA A 45 -7.65 -16.86 9.82
N GLU A 46 -8.63 -17.34 9.04
CA GLU A 46 -9.18 -16.60 7.91
C GLU A 46 -9.96 -15.36 8.37
N GLN A 47 -10.79 -15.50 9.40
CA GLN A 47 -11.49 -14.38 10.04
C GLN A 47 -10.50 -13.33 10.55
N TYR A 48 -9.44 -13.74 11.24
CA TYR A 48 -8.38 -12.87 11.72
C TYR A 48 -7.69 -12.12 10.58
N LYS A 49 -7.33 -12.82 9.48
CA LYS A 49 -6.76 -12.18 8.28
C LYS A 49 -7.71 -11.14 7.68
N LYS A 50 -9.00 -11.45 7.63
CA LYS A 50 -10.03 -10.55 7.10
C LYS A 50 -10.18 -9.30 7.96
N ASP A 51 -10.22 -9.47 9.28
CA ASP A 51 -10.35 -8.38 10.24
C ASP A 51 -9.11 -7.47 10.22
N MET A 52 -7.91 -8.05 10.18
CA MET A 52 -6.67 -7.30 10.03
C MET A 52 -6.59 -6.54 8.70
N ARG A 53 -7.01 -7.16 7.59
CA ARG A 53 -7.07 -6.48 6.30
C ARG A 53 -8.03 -5.29 6.33
N ASN A 54 -9.21 -5.46 6.92
CA ASN A 54 -10.19 -4.38 7.03
C ASN A 54 -9.68 -3.25 7.92
N LEU A 55 -9.00 -3.57 9.03
CA LEU A 55 -8.41 -2.59 9.92
C LEU A 55 -7.29 -1.80 9.22
N VAL A 56 -6.38 -2.47 8.51
CA VAL A 56 -5.30 -1.81 7.75
C VAL A 56 -5.88 -0.91 6.66
N ASN A 57 -6.87 -1.40 5.90
CA ASN A 57 -7.55 -0.59 4.89
C ASN A 57 -8.23 0.65 5.49
N PHE A 58 -8.82 0.52 6.68
CA PHE A 58 -9.42 1.63 7.41
C PHE A 58 -8.38 2.64 7.92
N LEU A 59 -7.25 2.16 8.47
CA LEU A 59 -6.13 3.01 8.88
C LEU A 59 -5.52 3.74 7.69
N GLU A 60 -5.40 3.09 6.54
CA GLU A 60 -4.93 3.72 5.31
C GLU A 60 -5.90 4.84 4.86
N TYR A 61 -7.19 4.57 4.91
CA TYR A 61 -8.23 5.55 4.59
C TYR A 61 -8.18 6.78 5.51
N ILE A 62 -8.00 6.57 6.83
CA ILE A 62 -7.90 7.67 7.81
C ILE A 62 -6.53 8.38 7.75
N GLY A 63 -5.46 7.65 7.42
CA GLY A 63 -4.11 8.20 7.26
C GLY A 63 -3.98 9.06 6.00
N GLU A 64 -4.81 8.80 4.99
CA GLU A 64 -4.87 9.58 3.76
C GLU A 64 -6.29 10.07 3.44
N PRO A 65 -6.90 10.91 4.29
CA PRO A 65 -8.27 11.41 4.07
C PRO A 65 -8.34 12.33 2.83
N ALA A 66 -7.18 12.79 2.34
CA ALA A 66 -7.04 13.65 1.17
C ALA A 66 -6.75 12.90 -0.15
N LYS A 67 -6.74 11.55 -0.18
CA LYS A 67 -6.45 10.76 -1.40
C LYS A 67 -7.41 11.14 -2.55
N LEU A 68 -8.71 11.07 -2.29
CA LEU A 68 -9.75 11.43 -3.27
C LEU A 68 -9.73 12.92 -3.63
N GLN A 69 -9.44 13.79 -2.66
CA GLN A 69 -9.38 15.24 -2.90
C GLN A 69 -8.18 15.62 -3.78
N ARG A 70 -7.00 15.03 -3.54
CA ARG A 70 -5.76 15.24 -4.32
C ARG A 70 -5.92 14.77 -5.76
N GLU A 71 -6.55 13.64 -5.99
CA GLU A 71 -6.78 13.11 -7.33
C GLU A 71 -7.73 14.04 -8.12
N SER A 72 -8.82 14.49 -7.48
CA SER A 72 -9.79 15.41 -8.09
C SER A 72 -9.18 16.78 -8.45
N LEU A 73 -8.20 17.25 -7.66
CA LEU A 73 -7.51 18.52 -7.87
C LEU A 73 -6.37 18.37 -8.89
N GLY A 74 -5.65 17.24 -8.87
CA GLY A 74 -4.49 16.97 -9.72
C GLY A 74 -4.81 17.10 -11.21
N TRP A 75 -5.87 16.44 -11.68
CA TRP A 75 -6.30 16.55 -13.09
C TRP A 75 -6.62 18.01 -13.49
N LYS A 76 -7.32 18.76 -12.62
CA LYS A 76 -7.67 20.16 -12.89
C LYS A 76 -6.42 21.04 -13.01
N VAL A 77 -5.43 20.83 -12.14
CA VAL A 77 -4.16 21.58 -12.17
C VAL A 77 -3.34 21.22 -13.41
N ILE A 78 -3.25 19.94 -13.78
CA ILE A 78 -2.55 19.51 -14.99
C ILE A 78 -3.19 20.14 -16.23
N LEU A 79 -4.51 20.09 -16.35
CA LEU A 79 -5.23 20.71 -17.47
C LEU A 79 -4.97 22.22 -17.54
N PHE A 80 -5.05 22.92 -16.40
CA PHE A 80 -4.73 24.35 -16.33
C PHE A 80 -3.30 24.64 -16.79
N LEU A 81 -2.31 23.86 -16.33
CA LEU A 81 -0.92 24.04 -16.72
C LEU A 81 -0.68 23.80 -18.20
N VAL A 82 -1.33 22.80 -18.82
CA VAL A 82 -1.22 22.55 -20.27
C VAL A 82 -1.77 23.71 -21.09
N ILE A 83 -2.93 24.24 -20.70
CA ILE A 83 -3.54 25.41 -21.35
C ILE A 83 -2.63 26.64 -21.17
N PHE A 84 -2.18 26.89 -19.94
CA PHE A 84 -1.29 28.00 -19.62
C PHE A 84 0.05 27.90 -20.37
N LEU A 85 0.60 26.70 -20.52
CA LEU A 85 1.80 26.45 -21.31
C LEU A 85 1.60 26.87 -22.78
N GLY A 86 0.43 26.61 -23.36
CA GLY A 86 0.08 27.07 -24.71
C GLY A 86 0.14 28.59 -24.84
N PHE A 87 -0.47 29.31 -23.88
CA PHE A 87 -0.41 30.78 -23.84
C PHE A 87 1.01 31.30 -23.59
N ALA A 88 1.74 30.71 -22.65
CA ALA A 88 3.11 31.08 -22.34
C ALA A 88 4.05 30.83 -23.54
N TYR A 89 3.83 29.77 -24.31
CA TYR A 89 4.58 29.50 -25.53
C TYR A 89 4.29 30.51 -26.63
N ALA A 90 3.02 30.87 -26.85
CA ALA A 90 2.65 31.92 -27.79
C ALA A 90 3.24 33.27 -27.38
N LEU A 91 3.19 33.60 -26.09
CA LEU A 91 3.78 34.81 -25.53
C LEU A 91 5.31 34.82 -25.71
N LYS A 92 5.99 33.71 -25.39
CA LYS A 92 7.44 33.56 -25.63
C LYS A 92 7.77 33.80 -27.11
N LYS A 93 6.99 33.21 -28.02
CA LYS A 93 7.21 33.34 -29.47
C LYS A 93 7.10 34.81 -29.93
N GLU A 94 6.12 35.55 -29.41
CA GLU A 94 5.96 36.97 -29.72
C GLU A 94 7.11 37.82 -29.15
N TYR A 95 7.51 37.61 -27.90
CA TYR A 95 8.65 38.33 -27.30
C TYR A 95 9.98 38.08 -28.02
N TRP A 96 10.15 36.87 -28.56
CA TRP A 96 11.37 36.50 -29.30
C TRP A 96 11.34 36.95 -30.76
N ARG A 97 10.21 37.46 -31.26
CA ARG A 97 10.08 37.93 -32.65
C ARG A 97 10.92 39.15 -32.93
N ASP A 98 11.05 40.08 -31.98
CA ASP A 98 11.81 41.33 -32.16
C ASP A 98 13.33 41.18 -31.88
N VAL A 99 13.76 40.02 -31.37
CA VAL A 99 15.17 39.74 -31.05
C VAL A 99 15.88 38.96 -32.17
N HIS A 100 15.16 38.53 -33.21
CA HIS A 100 15.68 37.97 -34.47
C HIS A 100 15.31 38.86 -35.65
#